data_AF-A0A5Q0TNF9-F1
#
_entry.id   AF-A0A5Q0TNF9-F1
#
_cell.length_a   1.000
_cell.length_b   1.000
_cell.length_c   1.000
_cell.angle_alpha   90.00
_cell.angle_beta   90.00
_cell.angle_gamma   90.00
#
_symmetry.space_group_name_H-M   'P 1'
#
loop_
_entity.id
_entity.type
_entity.pdbx_description
1 polymer ?
#
loop_
_entity_poly.entity_id
_entity_poly.type
_entity_poly.pdbx_seq_one_letter_code
_entity_poly.pdbx_strand_id
1 'polypeptide(L)' 'MIRLHIDKSLKIKAYMNLMPDMFETWYKMASLIQSGLDLTPIITHHFSVDDFQKGFDAMRSGLSGKVILDWTK' A
#
# COMPACT_ATOMS: atom_id res chain seq x y z
N MET A 1 -19.69 16.38 36.52
CA MET A 1 -18.34 15.77 36.50
C MET A 1 -18.45 14.44 35.77
N ILE A 2 -18.16 14.44 34.47
CA ILE A 2 -18.56 13.38 33.53
C ILE A 2 -17.54 12.23 33.58
N ARG A 3 -18.05 11.02 33.80
CA ARG A 3 -17.33 9.74 33.79
C ARG A 3 -17.36 9.23 32.34
N LEU A 4 -16.24 9.30 31.62
CA LEU A 4 -16.13 8.71 30.28
C LEU A 4 -15.86 7.21 30.42
N HIS A 5 -16.85 6.39 30.07
CA HIS A 5 -16.74 4.94 29.94
C HIS A 5 -16.45 4.65 28.46
N ILE A 6 -15.18 4.36 28.13
CA ILE A 6 -14.79 3.99 26.77
C ILE A 6 -15.06 2.50 26.59
N ASP A 7 -15.99 2.20 25.68
CA ASP A 7 -16.36 0.86 25.22
C ASP A 7 -15.15 0.11 24.63
N LYS A 8 -14.98 -1.15 25.03
CA LYS A 8 -13.96 -2.08 24.54
C LYS A 8 -14.37 -2.64 23.18
N SER A 9 -14.15 -1.92 22.07
CA SER A 9 -14.31 -2.54 20.74
C SER A 9 -13.43 -2.01 19.61
N LEU A 10 -12.61 -0.96 19.81
CA LEU A 10 -11.70 -0.47 18.77
C LEU A 10 -10.23 -0.85 19.06
N LYS A 11 -9.89 -2.14 18.88
CA LYS A 11 -8.48 -2.53 18.74
C LYS A 11 -8.02 -2.27 17.31
N ILE A 12 -7.81 -1.00 16.96
CA ILE A 12 -6.92 -0.67 15.84
C ILE A 12 -5.51 -1.01 16.32
N LYS A 13 -5.14 -2.30 16.25
CA LYS A 13 -3.73 -2.68 16.29
C LYS A 13 -3.11 -2.02 15.08
N ALA A 14 -2.19 -1.08 15.31
CA ALA A 14 -1.23 -0.64 14.31
C ALA A 14 -0.38 -1.86 13.90
N TYR A 15 -0.94 -2.71 13.03
CA TYR A 15 -0.35 -3.96 12.56
C TYR A 15 0.88 -3.74 11.66
N MET A 16 1.15 -2.49 11.27
CA MET A 16 2.02 -2.18 10.15
C MET A 16 3.52 -2.39 10.42
N ASN A 17 3.98 -2.36 11.68
CA ASN A 17 5.42 -2.23 11.92
C ASN A 17 6.13 -3.39 12.64
N LEU A 18 5.46 -4.38 13.24
CA LEU A 18 6.19 -5.37 14.07
C LEU A 18 5.51 -6.75 14.20
N MET A 19 5.06 -7.37 13.11
CA MET A 19 4.59 -8.78 13.17
C MET A 19 5.45 -9.70 12.30
N PRO A 20 6.01 -10.80 12.86
CA PRO A 20 6.74 -11.83 12.10
C PRO A 20 5.98 -12.34 10.87
N ASP A 21 4.64 -12.33 10.92
CA ASP A 21 3.77 -12.71 9.82
C ASP A 21 3.94 -11.81 8.58
N MET A 22 4.21 -10.51 8.77
CA MET A 22 4.54 -9.63 7.63
C MET A 22 5.87 -10.06 7.02
N PHE A 23 6.87 -10.37 7.84
CA PHE A 23 8.17 -10.83 7.37
C PHE A 23 8.03 -12.15 6.58
N GLU A 24 7.30 -13.13 7.10
CA GLU A 24 7.03 -14.38 6.37
C GLU A 24 6.30 -14.11 5.04
N THR A 25 5.34 -13.18 5.03
CA THR A 25 4.64 -12.77 3.81
C THR A 25 5.59 -12.11 2.80
N TRP A 26 6.49 -11.23 3.24
CA TRP A 26 7.51 -10.61 2.39
C TRP A 26 8.46 -11.65 1.79
N TYR A 27 8.86 -12.67 2.56
CA TYR A 27 9.69 -13.77 2.05
C TYR A 27 8.96 -14.57 0.98
N LYS A 28 7.69 -14.93 1.23
CA LYS A 28 6.87 -15.63 0.22
C LYS A 28 6.74 -14.79 -1.06
N MET A 29 6.49 -13.49 -0.94
CA MET A 29 6.42 -12.59 -2.11
C MET A 29 7.75 -12.49 -2.84
N ALA A 30 8.87 -12.38 -2.13
CA ALA A 30 10.20 -12.34 -2.73
C ALA A 30 10.54 -13.65 -3.46
N SER A 31 10.17 -14.81 -2.90
CA SER A 31 10.33 -16.10 -3.56
C SER A 31 9.49 -16.22 -4.83
N LEU A 32 8.26 -15.69 -4.84
CA LEU A 32 7.40 -15.68 -6.02
C LEU A 32 7.99 -14.84 -7.17
N ILE A 33 8.49 -13.64 -6.85
CA ILE A 33 9.16 -12.77 -7.83
C ILE A 33 10.40 -13.47 -8.40
N GLN A 34 11.22 -14.10 -7.54
CA GLN A 34 12.40 -14.85 -7.98
C GLN A 34 12.05 -16.07 -8.84
N SER A 35 10.90 -16.71 -8.60
CA SER A 35 10.40 -17.79 -9.46
C SER A 35 9.83 -17.34 -10.81
N GLY A 36 9.83 -16.02 -11.09
CA GLY A 36 9.40 -15.46 -12.36
C GLY A 36 8.01 -14.84 -12.37
N LEU A 37 7.43 -14.53 -11.19
CA LEU A 37 6.20 -13.75 -11.13
C LEU A 37 6.46 -12.32 -11.63
N ASP A 38 5.90 -11.98 -12.79
CA ASP A 38 5.96 -10.64 -13.34
C ASP A 38 4.92 -9.72 -12.66
N LEU A 39 5.41 -8.65 -12.02
CA LEU A 39 4.60 -7.62 -11.37
C LEU A 39 4.41 -6.37 -12.25
N THR A 40 4.94 -6.36 -13.47
CA THR A 40 4.70 -5.28 -14.43
C THR A 40 3.20 -5.04 -14.69
N PRO A 41 2.34 -6.04 -14.91
CA PRO A 41 0.94 -5.80 -15.32
C PRO A 41 0.06 -5.20 -14.22
N ILE A 42 0.47 -5.26 -12.94
CA ILE A 42 -0.27 -4.62 -11.85
C ILE A 42 -0.02 -3.10 -11.79
N ILE A 43 1.06 -2.63 -12.42
CA ILE A 43 1.37 -1.21 -12.51
C ILE A 43 0.62 -0.64 -13.71
N THR A 44 -0.35 0.21 -13.42
CA THR A 44 -1.27 0.73 -14.44
C THR A 44 -0.88 2.12 -14.93
N HIS A 45 -0.21 2.91 -14.09
CA HIS A 45 0.12 4.29 -14.39
C HIS A 45 1.50 4.67 -13.83
N HIS A 46 2.25 5.45 -14.60
CA HIS A 46 3.52 6.06 -14.23
C HIS A 46 3.42 7.56 -14.49
N PHE A 47 3.69 8.37 -13.48
CA PHE A 47 3.73 9.83 -13.59
C PHE A 47 5.02 10.37 -12.98
N SER A 48 5.47 11.53 -13.43
CA SER A 48 6.46 12.31 -12.67
C SER A 48 5.85 12.74 -11.33
N VAL A 49 6.67 12.89 -10.29
CA VAL A 49 6.25 13.48 -9.02
C VAL A 49 5.67 14.88 -9.19
N ASP A 50 6.14 15.64 -10.18
CA ASP A 50 5.59 16.97 -10.49
C ASP A 50 4.12 16.89 -10.96
N ASP A 51 3.70 15.73 -11.47
CA ASP A 51 2.33 15.40 -11.89
C ASP A 51 1.53 14.65 -10.80
N PHE A 52 1.91 14.76 -9.52
CA PHE A 52 1.27 14.03 -8.42
C PHE A 52 -0.26 14.10 -8.46
N GLN A 53 -0.83 15.27 -8.78
CA GLN A 53 -2.28 15.47 -8.83
C GLN A 53 -2.96 14.52 -9.82
N LYS A 54 -2.39 14.34 -11.02
CA LYS A 54 -2.90 13.38 -12.02
C LYS A 54 -2.83 11.95 -11.48
N GLY A 55 -1.77 11.62 -10.75
CA GLY A 55 -1.63 10.32 -10.09
C GLY A 55 -2.74 10.05 -9.06
N PHE A 56 -3.05 11.04 -8.22
CA PHE A 56 -4.14 10.93 -7.25
C PHE A 56 -5.53 10.89 -7.90
N ASP A 57 -5.74 11.63 -8.98
CA ASP A 57 -7.00 11.60 -9.72
C ASP A 57 -7.21 10.25 -10.40
N ALA A 58 -6.15 9.66 -10.98
CA ALA A 58 -6.18 8.29 -11.50
C ALA A 58 -6.52 7.27 -10.41
N MET A 59 -5.94 7.39 -9.22
CA MET A 59 -6.29 6.52 -8.07
C MET A 59 -7.75 6.66 -7.65
N ARG A 60 -8.27 7.89 -7.63
CA ARG A 60 -9.67 8.17 -7.27
C ARG A 60 -10.68 7.70 -8.30
N SER A 61 -10.28 7.63 -9.58
CA SER A 61 -11.16 7.17 -10.66
C SER A 61 -11.62 5.71 -10.50
N GLY A 62 -10.92 4.91 -9.69
CA GLY A 62 -11.16 3.47 -9.56
C GLY A 62 -10.67 2.64 -10.76
N LEU A 63 -10.09 3.28 -11.78
CA LEU A 63 -9.54 2.65 -12.99
C LEU A 63 -8.01 2.47 -12.93
N SER A 64 -7.45 2.40 -11.73
CA SER A 64 -6.02 2.17 -11.51
C SER A 64 -5.79 0.94 -10.63
N GLY A 65 -4.78 0.14 -10.96
CA GLY A 65 -4.30 -0.95 -10.10
C GLY A 65 -3.25 -0.43 -9.12
N LYS A 66 -2.07 -0.09 -9.65
CA LYS A 66 -0.99 0.59 -8.92
C LYS A 66 -0.51 1.79 -9.74
N VAL A 67 -0.35 2.92 -9.06
CA VAL A 67 0.17 4.18 -9.63
C VAL A 67 1.55 4.43 -9.03
N ILE A 68 2.54 4.71 -9.88
CA ILE A 68 3.91 5.05 -9.47
C ILE A 68 4.15 6.53 -9.76
N LEU A 69 4.66 7.24 -8.76
CA LEU A 69 5.22 8.58 -8.91
C LEU A 69 6.74 8.47 -8.94
N ASP A 70 7.35 8.89 -10.05
CA ASP A 70 8.79 8.89 -10.23
C ASP A 70 9.40 10.17 -9.63
N TRP A 71 10.40 9.98 -8.77
CA TRP A 71 11.13 11.05 -8.08
C TRP A 71 12.49 11.33 -8.71
N THR A 72 12.89 10.52 -9.69
CA THR A 72 14.10 10.76 -10.48
C THR A 72 13.77 11.83 -11.51
N LYS A 73 14.56 12.91 -11.49
CA LYS A 73 14.49 14.00 -12.48
C LYS A 73 15.48 13.74 -13.60
#